data_AF-A0A8S8Z8Y4-F1
#
_entry.id   AF-A0A8S8Z8Y4-F1
#
_cell.length_a   1.000
_cell.length_b   1.000
_cell.length_c   1.000
_cell.angle_alpha   90.00
_cell.angle_beta   90.00
_cell.angle_gamma   90.00
#
_symmetry.space_group_name_H-M   'P 1'
#
loop_
_entity.id
_entity.type
_entity.pdbx_description
1 polymer ?
#
loop_
_entity_poly.entity_id
_entity_poly.type
_entity_poly.pdbx_seq_one_letter_code
_entity_poly.pdbx_strand_id
1 'polypeptide(L)' 'MTLVPECQLAREAQICYASNFNVTDYDVWAEKPVTAKEVIETLSKNVELTKKLLTELIDKIPKSMSCSCEKALEEAEF' A
#
# COMPACT_ATOMS: atom_id res chain seq x y z
N MET A 1 10.16 2.01 -0.15
CA MET A 1 10.82 2.73 0.96
C MET A 1 9.83 3.55 1.83
N THR A 2 8.52 3.26 1.80
CA THR A 2 7.49 4.10 2.44
C THR A 2 6.56 3.33 3.38
N LEU A 3 6.59 1.99 3.35
CA LEU A 3 5.67 1.15 4.12
C LEU A 3 5.85 1.28 5.64
N VAL A 4 7.10 1.35 6.11
CA VAL A 4 7.46 1.49 7.52
C VAL A 4 7.93 2.92 7.74
N PRO A 5 7.41 3.64 8.76
CA PRO A 5 6.54 3.17 9.84
C PRO A 5 5.02 3.30 9.57
N GLU A 6 4.59 3.71 8.37
CA GLU A 6 3.18 4.00 8.09
C GLU A 6 2.22 2.86 8.47
N CYS A 7 2.55 1.60 8.13
CA CYS A 7 1.72 0.46 8.47
C CYS A 7 1.65 0.16 9.98
N GLN A 8 2.71 0.48 10.72
CA GLN A 8 2.75 0.32 12.18
C GLN A 8 1.86 1.37 12.84
N LEU A 9 2.00 2.63 12.44
CA LEU A 9 1.17 3.73 12.92
C LEU A 9 -0.31 3.52 12.60
N ALA A 10 -0.64 3.03 11.41
CA ALA A 10 -2.02 2.69 11.06
C ALA A 10 -2.58 1.56 11.93
N ARG A 11 -1.75 0.56 12.26
CA ARG A 11 -2.15 -0.53 13.17
C ARG A 11 -2.36 -0.02 14.60
N GLU A 12 -1.48 0.84 15.11
CA GLU A 12 -1.61 1.47 16.44
C GLU A 12 -2.85 2.35 16.51
N ALA A 13 -3.22 3.02 15.40
CA ALA A 13 -4.45 3.78 15.27
C ALA A 13 -5.71 2.92 15.06
N GLN A 14 -5.60 1.59 15.10
CA GLN A 14 -6.70 0.63 14.86
C GLN A 14 -7.37 0.80 13.48
N ILE A 15 -6.61 1.22 12.48
CA ILE A 15 -7.07 1.37 11.08
C ILE A 15 -6.78 0.07 10.31
N CYS A 16 -7.78 -0.42 9.56
CA CYS A 16 -7.58 -1.53 8.62
C CYS A 16 -6.77 -1.06 7.41
N TYR A 17 -5.45 -1.27 7.47
CA TYR A 17 -4.50 -0.80 6.47
C TYR A 17 -4.15 -1.88 5.44
N ALA A 18 -4.12 -1.49 4.16
CA ALA A 18 -3.63 -2.31 3.07
C ALA A 18 -2.87 -1.44 2.05
N SER A 19 -1.80 -1.97 1.47
CA SER A 19 -1.02 -1.28 0.44
C SER A 19 -1.30 -1.84 -0.95
N ASN A 20 -1.44 -0.96 -1.93
CA ASN A 20 -1.42 -1.31 -3.35
C ASN A 20 -0.05 -0.97 -3.94
N PHE A 21 0.75 -1.99 -4.28
CA PHE A 21 2.08 -1.79 -4.85
C PHE A 21 2.05 -1.99 -6.37
N ASN A 22 2.60 -1.02 -7.09
CA ASN A 22 2.85 -1.11 -8.52
C ASN A 22 4.32 -1.43 -8.75
N VAL A 23 4.62 -2.51 -9.47
CA VAL A 23 5.99 -2.83 -9.87
C VAL A 23 6.44 -1.80 -10.92
N THR A 24 7.50 -1.06 -10.63
CA THR A 24 8.03 -0.02 -11.52
C THR A 24 9.30 -0.42 -12.26
N ASP A 25 10.08 -1.32 -11.65
CA ASP A 25 11.41 -1.74 -12.07
C ASP A 25 11.77 -3.06 -11.35
N TYR A 26 12.91 -3.65 -11.70
CA TYR A 26 13.44 -4.87 -11.09
C TYR A 26 14.67 -4.61 -10.22
N ASP A 27 14.79 -3.41 -9.66
CA ASP A 27 15.91 -2.99 -8.82
C ASP A 27 17.27 -3.20 -9.53
N VAL A 28 18.22 -3.90 -8.90
CA VAL A 28 19.54 -4.19 -9.49
C VAL A 28 19.60 -5.51 -10.25
N TRP A 29 18.47 -6.23 -10.36
CA TRP A 29 18.40 -7.55 -10.98
C TRP A 29 18.14 -7.50 -12.49
N ALA A 30 17.77 -6.34 -13.03
CA ALA A 30 17.69 -6.11 -14.47
C ALA A 30 19.07 -5.85 -15.10
N GLU A 31 19.14 -5.87 -16.43
CA GLU A 31 20.36 -5.52 -17.17
C GLU A 31 20.88 -4.11 -16.87
N LYS A 32 19.98 -3.20 -16.48
CA LYS A 32 20.31 -1.83 -16.05
C LYS A 32 19.72 -1.60 -14.66
N PRO A 33 20.48 -0.96 -13.75
CA PRO A 33 19.98 -0.65 -12.42
C PRO A 33 18.88 0.43 -12.49
N VAL A 34 17.99 0.40 -11.49
CA VAL A 34 16.89 1.35 -11.33
C VAL A 34 17.35 2.81 -11.35
N THR A 35 16.55 3.66 -11.99
CA THR A 35 16.69 5.12 -11.92
C THR A 35 15.39 5.79 -11.50
N ALA A 36 15.47 6.93 -10.81
CA ALA A 36 14.28 7.69 -10.42
C ALA A 36 13.38 8.08 -11.61
N LYS A 37 13.99 8.33 -12.77
CA LYS A 37 13.27 8.64 -14.00
C LYS A 37 12.43 7.46 -14.48
N GLU A 38 13.02 6.26 -14.51
CA GLU A 38 12.32 5.03 -14.89
C GLU A 38 11.14 4.73 -13.97
N VAL A 39 11.34 4.89 -12.65
CA VAL A 39 10.27 4.72 -11.66
C VAL A 39 9.07 5.62 -11.97
N ILE A 40 9.31 6.92 -12.21
CA ILE A 40 8.25 7.90 -12.49
C ILE A 40 7.56 7.60 -13.83
N GLU A 41 8.32 7.21 -14.85
CA GLU A 41 7.78 6.87 -16.17
C GLU A 41 6.88 5.64 -16.12
N THR A 42 7.31 4.55 -15.47
CA THR A 42 6.51 3.34 -15.33
C THR A 42 5.30 3.58 -14.44
N LEU A 43 5.46 4.31 -13.34
CA LEU A 43 4.34 4.67 -12.46
C LEU A 43 3.28 5.46 -13.22
N SER A 44 3.67 6.47 -14.00
CA SER A 44 2.76 7.31 -14.79
C SER A 44 1.91 6.50 -15.78
N LYS A 45 2.49 5.45 -16.38
CA LYS A 45 1.75 4.53 -17.29
C LYS A 45 0.69 3.72 -16.54
N ASN A 46 0.90 3.43 -15.26
CA ASN A 46 0.00 2.61 -14.44
C ASN A 46 -1.01 3.43 -13.61
N VAL A 47 -0.94 4.76 -13.63
CA VAL A 47 -1.83 5.64 -12.85
C VAL A 47 -3.29 5.40 -13.15
N GLU A 48 -3.68 5.29 -14.43
CA GLU A 48 -5.10 5.11 -14.80
C GLU A 48 -5.64 3.75 -14.36
N LEU A 49 -4.82 2.69 -14.42
CA LEU A 49 -5.19 1.38 -13.89
C LEU A 49 -5.37 1.43 -12.36
N THR A 50 -4.44 2.10 -11.67
CA THR A 50 -4.53 2.27 -10.20
C THR A 50 -5.77 3.05 -9.81
N LYS A 51 -6.09 4.15 -10.50
CA LYS A 51 -7.33 4.92 -10.26
C LYS A 51 -8.57 4.06 -10.44
N LYS A 52 -8.65 3.30 -11.54
CA LYS A 52 -9.78 2.40 -11.80
C LYS A 52 -9.94 1.35 -10.70
N LEU A 53 -8.84 0.73 -10.28
CA LEU A 53 -8.85 -0.24 -9.18
C LEU A 53 -9.37 0.39 -7.88
N LEU A 54 -8.91 1.59 -7.53
CA LEU A 54 -9.34 2.28 -6.31
C LEU A 54 -10.84 2.61 -6.35
N THR A 55 -11.34 3.12 -7.47
CA THR A 55 -12.77 3.43 -7.63
C THR A 55 -13.65 2.18 -7.46
N GLU A 56 -13.25 1.04 -8.04
CA GLU A 56 -13.99 -0.22 -7.91
C GLU A 56 -13.85 -0.86 -6.51
N LEU A 57 -12.72 -0.62 -5.83
CA LEU A 57 -12.44 -1.18 -4.52
C LEU A 57 -13.27 -0.48 -3.43
N ILE A 58 -13.36 0.85 -3.46
CA ILE A 58 -14.02 1.66 -2.41
C ILE A 58 -15.46 1.18 -2.17
N ASP A 59 -16.22 0.92 -3.23
CA ASP A 59 -17.61 0.46 -3.13
C ASP A 59 -17.74 -0.97 -2.55
N LYS A 60 -16.66 -1.75 -2.56
CA LYS A 60 -16.62 -3.13 -2.06
C LYS A 60 -16.10 -3.23 -0.63
N ILE A 61 -15.62 -2.13 -0.04
CA ILE A 61 -15.14 -2.13 1.34
C ILE A 61 -16.34 -2.32 2.29
N PRO A 62 -16.35 -3.35 3.15
CA PRO A 62 -17.42 -3.56 4.12
C PRO A 62 -17.59 -2.37 5.07
N LYS A 63 -18.83 -2.03 5.43
CA LYS A 63 -19.11 -0.94 6.38
C LYS A 63 -18.67 -1.24 7.82
N SER A 64 -18.68 -2.52 8.18
CA SER A 64 -18.20 -3.01 9.47
C SER A 64 -16.82 -3.64 9.29
N MET A 65 -15.90 -3.30 10.19
CA MET A 65 -14.59 -3.93 10.24
C MET A 65 -14.73 -5.35 10.79
N SER A 66 -13.99 -6.30 10.21
CA SER A 66 -13.98 -7.72 10.64
C SER A 66 -12.56 -8.26 10.83
N CYS A 67 -11.56 -7.38 10.81
CA CYS A 67 -10.15 -7.75 10.92
C CYS A 67 -9.61 -7.50 12.33
N SER A 68 -8.47 -8.11 12.64
CA SER A 68 -7.80 -7.94 13.94
C SER A 68 -7.28 -6.53 14.21
N CYS A 69 -7.24 -5.63 13.21
CA CYS A 69 -6.84 -4.23 13.44
C CYS A 69 -7.80 -3.49 14.37
N GLU A 70 -9.09 -3.85 14.39
CA GLU A 70 -10.08 -3.25 15.30
C GLU A 70 -9.72 -3.44 16.77
N LYS A 71 -9.01 -4.51 17.09
CA LYS A 71 -8.68 -4.93 18.46
C LYS A 71 -7.17 -4.89 18.72
N ALA A 72 -6.43 -4.17 17.87
CA ALA A 72 -4.97 -4.17 17.91
C ALA A 72 -4.38 -3.75 19.27
N LEU A 73 -5.12 -2.95 20.05
CA LEU A 73 -4.69 -2.44 21.35
C LEU A 73 -5.20 -3.25 22.56
N GLU A 74 -6.08 -4.26 22.38
CA GLU A 74 -6.66 -5.01 23.50
C GLU A 74 -5.60 -5.73 24.35
N GLU A 75 -4.53 -6.22 23.71
CA GLU A 75 -3.45 -6.99 24.34
C GLU A 75 -2.07 -6.31 24.18
N ALA A 76 -2.04 -5.04 23.78
CA ALA A 76 -0.78 -4.32 23.59
C ALA A 76 -0.17 -3.88 24.94
N GLU A 77 1.12 -4.12 25.12
CA GLU A 77 1.91 -3.69 26.28
C GLU A 77 2.96 -2.65 25.86
N PHE A 78 3.32 -1.75 26.77
CA PHE A 78 4.30 -0.67 26.57
C PHE A 78 5.72 -1.08 26.93
#